data_AF-A0A5Q0QC33-F1
#
_entry.id   AF-A0A5Q0QC33-F1
#
_cell.length_a   1.000
_cell.length_b   1.000
_cell.length_c   1.000
_cell.angle_alpha   90.00
_cell.angle_beta   90.00
_cell.angle_gamma   90.00
#
_symmetry.space_group_name_H-M   'P 1'
#
loop_
_entity.id
_entity.type
_entity.pdbx_description
1 polymer ?
#
loop_
_entity_poly.entity_id
_entity_poly.type
_entity_poly.pdbx_seq_one_letter_code
_entity_poly.pdbx_strand_id
1 'polypeptide(L)'
;MSCAPEKTANADALVLLNKLGMIEQFDAAIEKFTPENLASQLLPSQTTAFEAYKEKYFASSTEDFLVSELMKVWSPEEIQQAASLKAEDLDDKFEDKIRETDKYIEKRYDDIYLAGHALLSGIEVIASPNQSTPFSYLKVNRPNGFYPVEAYDFHMLQRMHIAEDPIIDGSELKNTTIYDYNTGDYGLSIPETDKLDNLFQLHFADSPKTPIILILANRIMTVWDRIPTPNQGQIILYTT
;
A
#
# COMPACT_ATOMS: atom_id res chain seq x y z
N MET A 1 -3.29 -11.59 45.10
CA MET A 1 -3.11 -11.04 43.74
C MET A 1 -3.95 -11.90 42.81
N SER A 2 -5.09 -11.37 42.35
CA SER A 2 -6.11 -12.12 41.61
C SER A 2 -5.81 -12.02 40.12
N CYS A 3 -5.31 -13.10 39.53
CA CYS A 3 -4.96 -13.22 38.10
C CYS A 3 -6.05 -13.98 37.30
N ALA A 4 -7.18 -14.27 37.94
CA ALA A 4 -8.27 -15.10 37.41
C ALA A 4 -9.32 -14.33 36.58
N PRO A 5 -9.77 -13.10 36.96
CA PRO A 5 -10.86 -12.41 36.26
C PRO A 5 -10.49 -11.98 34.84
N GLU A 6 -9.26 -11.47 34.65
CA GLU A 6 -8.75 -11.04 33.34
C GLU A 6 -8.60 -12.23 32.39
N LYS A 7 -8.11 -13.38 32.88
CA LYS A 7 -7.99 -14.59 32.05
C LYS A 7 -9.33 -15.13 31.56
N THR A 8 -10.37 -15.07 32.40
CA THR A 8 -11.72 -15.47 31.98
C THR A 8 -12.32 -14.49 31.00
N ALA A 9 -12.15 -13.17 31.22
CA ALA A 9 -12.67 -12.15 30.30
C ALA A 9 -12.02 -12.24 28.91
N ASN A 10 -10.72 -12.52 28.83
CA ASN A 10 -10.02 -12.69 27.55
C ASN A 10 -10.51 -13.94 26.80
N ALA A 11 -10.75 -15.04 27.51
CA ALA A 11 -11.28 -16.26 26.89
C ALA A 11 -12.69 -16.03 26.31
N ASP A 12 -13.57 -15.37 27.07
CA ASP A 12 -14.92 -15.03 26.60
C ASP A 12 -14.90 -14.03 25.44
N ALA A 13 -13.96 -13.07 25.45
CA ALA A 13 -13.74 -12.14 24.35
C ALA A 13 -13.36 -12.87 23.05
N LEU A 14 -12.45 -13.84 23.12
CA LEU A 14 -12.08 -14.66 21.96
C LEU A 14 -13.24 -15.50 21.45
N VAL A 15 -14.09 -16.04 22.33
CA VAL A 15 -15.31 -16.75 21.93
C VAL A 15 -16.25 -15.81 21.17
N LEU A 16 -16.44 -14.59 21.67
CA LEU A 16 -17.29 -13.60 21.00
C LEU A 16 -16.72 -13.18 19.63
N LEU A 17 -15.43 -12.87 19.56
CA LEU A 17 -14.76 -12.46 18.31
C LEU A 17 -14.81 -13.56 17.24
N ASN A 18 -14.60 -14.83 17.62
CA ASN A 18 -14.76 -15.97 16.71
C ASN A 18 -16.20 -16.12 16.25
N LYS A 19 -17.17 -15.95 17.14
CA LYS A 19 -18.60 -16.06 16.82
C LYS A 19 -19.06 -14.97 15.84
N LEU A 20 -18.50 -13.78 15.94
CA LEU A 20 -18.72 -12.67 15.01
C LEU A 20 -17.91 -12.81 13.71
N GLY A 21 -17.01 -13.79 13.61
CA GLY A 21 -16.13 -13.98 12.44
C GLY A 21 -15.06 -12.89 12.27
N MET A 22 -14.87 -12.03 13.26
CA MET A 22 -13.96 -10.87 13.17
C MET A 22 -12.49 -11.29 13.07
N ILE A 23 -12.08 -12.40 13.70
CA ILE A 23 -10.70 -12.89 13.65
C ILE A 23 -10.35 -13.34 12.21
N GLU A 24 -11.16 -14.23 11.65
CA GLU A 24 -10.97 -14.75 10.30
C GLU A 24 -11.01 -13.64 9.25
N GLN A 25 -11.96 -12.71 9.35
CA GLN A 25 -12.06 -11.58 8.43
C GLN A 25 -10.86 -10.65 8.53
N PHE A 26 -10.37 -10.37 9.74
CA PHE A 26 -9.20 -9.52 9.93
C PHE A 26 -7.94 -10.18 9.36
N ASP A 27 -7.68 -11.44 9.69
CA ASP A 27 -6.51 -12.18 9.18
C ASP A 27 -6.54 -12.28 7.65
N ALA A 28 -7.70 -12.56 7.06
CA ALA A 28 -7.86 -12.60 5.61
C ALA A 28 -7.62 -11.22 4.97
N ALA A 29 -8.06 -10.14 5.61
CA ALA A 29 -7.87 -8.79 5.11
C ALA A 29 -6.39 -8.36 5.14
N ILE A 30 -5.65 -8.73 6.20
CA ILE A 30 -4.24 -8.35 6.35
C ILE A 30 -3.25 -9.35 5.75
N GLU A 31 -3.69 -10.51 5.24
CA GLU A 31 -2.83 -11.62 4.80
C GLU A 31 -1.67 -11.14 3.92
N LYS A 32 -1.95 -10.33 2.89
CA LYS A 32 -0.91 -9.83 1.97
C LYS A 32 0.14 -8.93 2.63
N PHE A 33 -0.18 -8.36 3.78
CA PHE A 33 0.63 -7.40 4.52
C PHE A 33 1.24 -8.00 5.80
N THR A 34 1.12 -9.31 6.01
CA THR A 34 1.82 -9.98 7.10
C THR A 34 3.34 -9.92 6.88
N PRO A 35 4.14 -9.93 7.96
CA PRO A 35 5.59 -9.92 7.85
C PRO A 35 6.14 -11.03 6.94
N GLU A 36 5.56 -12.22 6.99
CA GLU A 36 5.96 -13.38 6.18
C GLU A 36 5.76 -13.14 4.69
N ASN A 37 4.65 -12.49 4.32
CA ASN A 37 4.30 -12.22 2.92
C ASN A 37 4.97 -10.96 2.37
N LEU A 38 5.24 -9.95 3.22
CA LEU A 38 5.93 -8.73 2.81
C LEU A 38 7.43 -8.92 2.65
N ALA A 39 8.09 -9.71 3.51
CA ALA A 39 9.55 -9.76 3.57
C ALA A 39 10.24 -10.07 2.22
N SER A 40 9.63 -10.91 1.39
CA SER A 40 10.15 -11.31 0.07
C SER A 40 9.98 -10.24 -1.01
N GLN A 41 9.12 -9.24 -0.78
CA GLN A 41 8.80 -8.18 -1.74
C GLN A 41 9.55 -6.87 -1.44
N LEU A 42 10.35 -6.84 -0.36
CA LEU A 42 11.02 -5.65 0.10
C LEU A 42 12.46 -5.57 -0.42
N LEU A 43 12.85 -4.35 -0.82
CA LEU A 43 14.22 -4.05 -1.16
C LEU A 43 15.11 -3.99 0.10
N PRO A 44 16.42 -4.31 -0.02
CA PRO A 44 17.36 -4.23 1.10
C PRO A 44 17.37 -2.88 1.83
N SER A 45 17.13 -1.77 1.10
CA SER A 45 17.08 -0.41 1.67
C SER A 45 15.91 -0.18 2.61
N GLN A 46 14.92 -1.08 2.65
CA GLN A 46 13.69 -0.93 3.43
C GLN A 46 13.73 -1.65 4.78
N THR A 47 14.82 -2.34 5.09
CA THR A 47 14.98 -3.16 6.29
C THR A 47 14.59 -2.42 7.58
N THR A 48 15.09 -1.20 7.79
CA THR A 48 14.77 -0.43 9.01
C THR A 48 13.29 -0.06 9.11
N ALA A 49 12.68 0.34 8.00
CA ALA A 49 11.26 0.68 7.96
C ALA A 49 10.39 -0.57 8.18
N PHE A 50 10.83 -1.72 7.67
CA PHE A 50 10.17 -3.00 7.85
C PHE A 50 10.21 -3.49 9.31
N GLU A 51 11.35 -3.34 10.00
CA GLU A 51 11.42 -3.64 11.43
C GLU A 51 10.48 -2.76 12.26
N ALA A 52 10.43 -1.45 11.96
CA ALA A 52 9.50 -0.53 12.62
C ALA A 52 8.02 -0.88 12.35
N TYR A 53 7.71 -1.36 11.14
CA TYR A 53 6.38 -1.85 10.78
C TYR A 53 5.99 -3.10 11.56
N LYS A 54 6.87 -4.11 11.63
CA LYS A 54 6.63 -5.31 12.44
C LYS A 54 6.37 -4.96 13.89
N GLU A 55 7.20 -4.11 14.48
CA GLU A 55 7.05 -3.68 15.87
C GLU A 55 5.72 -2.95 16.10
N LYS A 56 5.32 -2.06 15.17
CA LYS A 56 4.08 -1.28 15.32
C LYS A 56 2.82 -2.11 15.10
N TYR A 57 2.86 -3.06 14.16
CA TYR A 57 1.67 -3.75 13.68
C TYR A 57 1.51 -5.19 14.18
N PHE A 58 2.62 -5.87 14.45
CA PHE A 58 2.70 -7.31 14.69
C PHE A 58 3.51 -7.69 15.95
N ALA A 59 3.78 -6.75 16.85
CA ALA A 59 4.44 -7.05 18.14
C ALA A 59 3.54 -7.90 19.08
N SER A 60 2.22 -7.81 18.93
CA SER A 60 1.24 -8.64 19.61
C SER A 60 0.54 -9.58 18.62
N SER A 61 -0.05 -10.67 19.13
CA SER A 61 -0.89 -11.53 18.31
C SER A 61 -2.14 -10.79 17.81
N THR A 62 -2.71 -11.24 16.67
CA THR A 62 -4.01 -10.74 16.18
C THR A 62 -5.08 -10.87 17.28
N GLU A 63 -5.11 -12.01 17.96
CA GLU A 63 -6.04 -12.31 19.05
C GLU A 63 -5.95 -11.28 20.18
N ASP A 64 -4.76 -11.01 20.70
CA ASP A 64 -4.56 -10.05 21.79
C ASP A 64 -4.98 -8.62 21.37
N PHE A 65 -4.68 -8.24 20.13
CA PHE A 65 -5.07 -6.95 19.58
C PHE A 65 -6.61 -6.84 19.50
N LEU A 66 -7.28 -7.81 18.89
CA LEU A 66 -8.74 -7.78 18.72
C LEU A 66 -9.47 -7.83 20.07
N VAL A 67 -8.97 -8.59 21.04
CA VAL A 67 -9.48 -8.58 22.43
C VAL A 67 -9.32 -7.19 23.03
N SER A 68 -8.18 -6.54 22.86
CA SER A 68 -7.97 -5.18 23.35
C SER A 68 -8.89 -4.16 22.69
N GLU A 69 -9.22 -4.28 21.40
CA GLU A 69 -10.16 -3.38 20.74
C GLU A 69 -11.61 -3.64 21.20
N LEU A 70 -12.01 -4.90 21.35
CA LEU A 70 -13.31 -5.28 21.90
C LEU A 70 -13.52 -4.68 23.29
N MET A 71 -12.53 -4.79 24.18
CA MET A 71 -12.61 -4.28 25.55
C MET A 71 -12.69 -2.74 25.66
N LYS A 72 -12.48 -1.99 24.57
CA LYS A 72 -12.73 -0.53 24.56
C LYS A 72 -14.22 -0.20 24.50
N VAL A 73 -15.03 -1.12 23.99
CA VAL A 73 -16.45 -0.93 23.72
C VAL A 73 -17.32 -1.74 24.68
N TRP A 74 -16.84 -2.92 25.09
CA TRP A 74 -17.59 -3.89 25.88
C TRP A 74 -17.05 -4.02 27.31
N SER A 75 -17.94 -4.09 28.29
CA SER A 75 -17.57 -4.47 29.65
C SER A 75 -17.35 -6.00 29.76
N PRO A 76 -16.56 -6.48 30.73
CA PRO A 76 -16.38 -7.92 30.95
C PRO A 76 -17.70 -8.69 31.11
N GLU A 77 -18.69 -8.11 31.79
CA GLU A 77 -20.01 -8.72 31.99
C GLU A 77 -20.80 -8.81 30.67
N GLU A 78 -20.73 -7.77 29.83
CA GLU A 78 -21.36 -7.77 28.51
C GLU A 78 -20.71 -8.80 27.59
N ILE A 79 -19.38 -8.92 27.63
CA ILE A 79 -18.62 -9.94 26.88
C ILE A 79 -19.07 -11.33 27.30
N GLN A 80 -19.14 -11.59 28.60
CA GLN A 80 -19.60 -12.90 29.11
C GLN A 80 -21.04 -13.20 28.67
N GLN A 81 -21.93 -12.21 28.75
CA GLN A 81 -23.31 -12.34 28.29
C GLN A 81 -23.36 -12.66 26.78
N ALA A 82 -22.68 -11.88 25.94
CA ALA A 82 -22.66 -12.07 24.50
C ALA A 82 -21.97 -13.39 24.08
N ALA A 83 -20.91 -13.79 24.77
CA ALA A 83 -20.24 -15.08 24.56
C ALA A 83 -21.17 -16.27 24.83
N SER A 84 -22.20 -16.11 25.67
CA SER A 84 -23.19 -17.16 25.95
C SER A 84 -24.39 -17.21 24.98
N LEU A 85 -24.62 -16.16 24.19
CA LEU A 85 -25.74 -16.08 23.24
C LEU A 85 -25.44 -16.83 21.93
N LYS A 86 -26.45 -17.12 21.11
CA LYS A 86 -26.21 -17.55 19.72
C LYS A 86 -25.86 -16.34 18.85
N ALA A 87 -25.15 -16.57 17.74
CA ALA A 87 -24.76 -15.50 16.82
C ALA A 87 -25.97 -14.71 16.30
N GLU A 88 -27.06 -15.41 15.96
CA GLU A 88 -28.33 -14.85 15.49
C GLU A 88 -28.96 -13.85 16.49
N ASP A 89 -28.72 -14.02 17.79
CA ASP A 89 -29.28 -13.17 18.84
C ASP A 89 -28.39 -11.96 19.18
N LEU A 90 -27.18 -11.89 18.60
CA LEU A 90 -26.22 -10.84 18.92
C LEU A 90 -26.58 -9.52 18.25
N ASP A 91 -26.95 -9.55 16.96
CA ASP A 91 -27.30 -8.34 16.21
C ASP A 91 -28.50 -7.65 16.87
N ASP A 92 -29.55 -8.40 17.21
CA ASP A 92 -30.76 -7.86 17.86
C ASP A 92 -30.50 -7.18 19.21
N LYS A 93 -29.44 -7.57 19.94
CA LYS A 93 -29.15 -7.08 21.30
C LYS A 93 -27.99 -6.11 21.39
N PHE A 94 -27.05 -6.20 20.46
CA PHE A 94 -25.76 -5.52 20.56
C PHE A 94 -25.27 -4.91 19.23
N GLU A 95 -26.15 -4.72 18.24
CA GLU A 95 -25.83 -4.11 16.93
C GLU A 95 -24.88 -2.91 17.04
N ASP A 96 -25.22 -1.93 17.90
CA ASP A 96 -24.44 -0.71 18.04
C ASP A 96 -23.01 -0.96 18.51
N LYS A 97 -22.82 -1.91 19.44
CA LYS A 97 -21.49 -2.26 19.97
C LYS A 97 -20.69 -3.08 18.98
N ILE A 98 -21.33 -4.01 18.26
CA ILE A 98 -20.69 -4.78 17.19
C ILE A 98 -20.16 -3.81 16.13
N ARG A 99 -21.02 -2.90 15.66
CA ARG A 99 -20.65 -1.86 14.69
C ARG A 99 -19.55 -0.93 15.19
N GLU A 100 -19.54 -0.59 16.48
CA GLU A 100 -18.48 0.21 17.06
C GLU A 100 -17.16 -0.55 17.15
N THR A 101 -17.19 -1.84 17.52
CA THR A 101 -16.02 -2.73 17.46
C THR A 101 -15.48 -2.84 16.04
N ASP A 102 -16.33 -3.04 15.04
CA ASP A 102 -15.95 -3.11 13.62
C ASP A 102 -15.17 -1.87 13.19
N LYS A 103 -15.59 -0.67 13.59
CA LYS A 103 -14.87 0.58 13.24
C LYS A 103 -13.45 0.63 13.79
N TYR A 104 -13.23 0.11 15.00
CA TYR A 104 -11.88 0.05 15.58
C TYR A 104 -10.99 -0.95 14.84
N ILE A 105 -11.56 -2.10 14.46
CA ILE A 105 -10.87 -3.14 13.69
C ILE A 105 -10.57 -2.64 12.26
N GLU A 106 -11.54 -2.05 11.57
CA GLU A 106 -11.42 -1.47 10.23
C GLU A 106 -10.30 -0.45 10.18
N LYS A 107 -10.26 0.48 11.15
CA LYS A 107 -9.19 1.46 11.25
C LYS A 107 -7.80 0.83 11.32
N ARG A 108 -7.66 -0.30 12.03
CA ARG A 108 -6.37 -0.99 12.13
C ARG A 108 -5.99 -1.65 10.82
N TYR A 109 -6.95 -2.34 10.19
CA TYR A 109 -6.73 -2.92 8.88
C TYR A 109 -6.32 -1.84 7.86
N ASP A 110 -7.01 -0.69 7.85
CA ASP A 110 -6.65 0.46 7.00
C ASP A 110 -5.22 0.93 7.29
N ASP A 111 -4.85 1.09 8.56
CA ASP A 111 -3.49 1.51 8.93
C ASP A 111 -2.42 0.50 8.47
N ILE A 112 -2.71 -0.81 8.55
CA ILE A 112 -1.83 -1.89 8.07
C ILE A 112 -1.73 -1.85 6.56
N TYR A 113 -2.86 -1.79 5.87
CA TYR A 113 -2.96 -1.69 4.41
C TYR A 113 -2.13 -0.51 3.89
N LEU A 114 -2.31 0.67 4.49
CA LEU A 114 -1.61 1.88 4.10
C LEU A 114 -0.11 1.81 4.36
N ALA A 115 0.30 1.32 5.54
CA ALA A 115 1.70 1.20 5.88
C ALA A 115 2.41 0.11 5.05
N GLY A 116 1.74 -1.01 4.80
CA GLY A 116 2.23 -2.09 3.94
C GLY A 116 2.44 -1.62 2.51
N HIS A 117 1.49 -0.88 1.93
CA HIS A 117 1.68 -0.28 0.61
C HIS A 117 2.79 0.77 0.58
N ALA A 118 2.90 1.60 1.61
CA ALA A 118 4.01 2.56 1.71
C ALA A 118 5.37 1.85 1.74
N LEU A 119 5.48 0.73 2.47
CA LEU A 119 6.67 -0.10 2.46
C LEU A 119 6.95 -0.66 1.05
N LEU A 120 5.96 -1.26 0.39
CA LEU A 120 6.18 -1.84 -0.96
C LEU A 120 6.52 -0.79 -2.02
N SER A 121 6.03 0.44 -1.84
CA SER A 121 6.19 1.51 -2.83
C SER A 121 7.63 1.86 -3.15
N GLY A 122 8.56 1.67 -2.21
CA GLY A 122 9.93 2.19 -2.37
C GLY A 122 9.99 3.71 -2.37
N ILE A 123 8.90 4.40 -2.05
CA ILE A 123 8.81 5.85 -2.01
C ILE A 123 9.00 6.33 -0.56
N GLU A 124 10.00 7.17 -0.36
CA GLU A 124 10.28 7.87 0.89
C GLU A 124 9.76 9.31 0.79
N VAL A 125 9.00 9.76 1.79
CA VAL A 125 8.65 11.18 1.94
C VAL A 125 9.82 11.89 2.63
N ILE A 126 10.51 12.77 1.92
CA ILE A 126 11.72 13.46 2.38
C ILE A 126 11.52 14.95 2.68
N ALA A 127 10.37 15.51 2.30
CA ALA A 127 10.04 16.92 2.56
C ALA A 127 8.51 17.14 2.57
N SER A 128 8.10 18.40 2.73
CA SER A 128 6.70 18.80 2.57
C SER A 128 6.35 19.06 1.09
N PRO A 129 5.11 18.79 0.64
CA PRO A 129 4.68 19.07 -0.72
C PRO A 129 4.85 20.55 -1.11
N ASN A 130 5.28 20.79 -2.36
CA ASN A 130 5.41 22.13 -2.95
C ASN A 130 4.76 22.13 -4.34
N GLN A 131 3.83 23.07 -4.58
CA GLN A 131 3.12 23.18 -5.85
C GLN A 131 4.03 23.54 -7.02
N SER A 132 5.15 24.25 -6.79
CA SER A 132 6.10 24.61 -7.85
C SER A 132 7.00 23.46 -8.29
N THR A 133 7.08 22.39 -7.51
CA THR A 133 7.90 21.21 -7.79
C THR A 133 7.15 19.95 -7.35
N PRO A 134 6.12 19.54 -8.11
CA PRO A 134 5.39 18.32 -7.80
C PRO A 134 6.38 17.15 -7.67
N PHE A 135 6.17 16.30 -6.68
CA PHE A 135 6.98 15.11 -6.37
C PHE A 135 8.40 15.33 -5.83
N SER A 136 8.91 16.56 -5.73
CA SER A 136 10.25 16.80 -5.17
C SER A 136 10.40 16.41 -3.70
N TYR A 137 9.27 16.25 -3.01
CA TYR A 137 9.18 15.81 -1.63
C TYR A 137 9.20 14.29 -1.47
N LEU A 138 9.26 13.56 -2.59
CA LEU A 138 9.36 12.12 -2.66
C LEU A 138 10.76 11.72 -3.16
N LYS A 139 11.29 10.65 -2.62
CA LYS A 139 12.49 9.96 -3.11
C LYS A 139 12.12 8.51 -3.38
N VAL A 140 12.48 8.00 -4.55
CA VAL A 140 12.18 6.62 -4.94
C VAL A 140 13.45 5.78 -4.89
N ASN A 141 13.44 4.76 -4.05
CA ASN A 141 14.50 3.76 -3.94
C ASN A 141 14.35 2.73 -5.06
N ARG A 142 14.52 3.17 -6.31
CA ARG A 142 14.62 2.33 -7.50
C ARG A 142 15.72 2.86 -8.42
N PRO A 143 16.42 1.99 -9.16
CA PRO A 143 17.31 2.42 -10.24
C PRO A 143 16.57 3.23 -11.31
N ASN A 144 17.31 3.95 -12.15
CA ASN A 144 16.73 4.63 -13.29
C ASN A 144 16.03 3.61 -14.22
N GLY A 145 14.86 3.96 -14.73
CA GLY A 145 14.11 3.08 -15.63
C GLY A 145 12.61 3.39 -15.73
N PHE A 146 11.94 2.61 -16.57
CA PHE A 146 10.49 2.55 -16.66
C PHE A 146 9.93 1.41 -15.85
N TYR A 147 8.97 1.69 -14.99
CA TYR A 147 8.37 0.69 -14.11
C TYR A 147 6.86 0.66 -14.31
N PRO A 148 6.26 -0.54 -14.37
CA PRO A 148 4.84 -0.69 -14.22
C PRO A 148 4.48 -0.39 -12.76
N VAL A 149 3.34 0.25 -12.59
CA VAL A 149 2.86 0.66 -11.30
C VAL A 149 1.42 0.24 -11.13
N GLU A 150 1.17 -0.50 -10.07
CA GLU A 150 -0.17 -0.68 -9.55
C GLU A 150 -0.44 0.46 -8.59
N ALA A 151 -1.32 1.38 -8.96
CA ALA A 151 -1.80 2.39 -8.04
C ALA A 151 -3.28 2.16 -7.74
N TYR A 152 -3.58 2.06 -6.45
CA TYR A 152 -4.96 2.06 -5.97
C TYR A 152 -5.54 3.49 -5.97
N ASP A 153 -4.67 4.50 -5.86
CA ASP A 153 -5.00 5.93 -5.99
C ASP A 153 -3.78 6.73 -6.51
N PHE A 154 -3.88 7.28 -7.72
CA PHE A 154 -2.82 8.11 -8.33
C PHE A 154 -2.64 9.47 -7.64
N HIS A 155 -3.58 9.91 -6.80
CA HIS A 155 -3.43 11.09 -5.96
C HIS A 155 -2.54 10.85 -4.74
N MET A 156 -2.23 9.59 -4.41
CA MET A 156 -1.38 9.21 -3.29
C MET A 156 -0.24 8.33 -3.79
N LEU A 157 0.73 8.96 -4.45
CA LEU A 157 1.88 8.27 -5.06
C LEU A 157 2.59 7.31 -4.09
N GLN A 158 2.69 7.65 -2.80
CA GLN A 158 3.25 6.79 -1.76
C GLN A 158 2.52 5.45 -1.57
N ARG A 159 1.36 5.25 -2.20
CA ARG A 159 0.57 4.00 -2.19
C ARG A 159 0.70 3.22 -3.50
N MET A 160 1.57 3.68 -4.40
CA MET A 160 1.91 2.96 -5.63
C MET A 160 2.76 1.76 -5.30
N HIS A 161 2.42 0.60 -5.84
CA HIS A 161 3.33 -0.53 -5.90
C HIS A 161 4.14 -0.43 -7.19
N ILE A 162 5.39 -0.01 -7.07
CA ILE A 162 6.35 0.03 -8.17
C ILE A 162 7.00 -1.34 -8.25
N ALA A 163 6.96 -1.98 -9.42
CA ALA A 163 7.63 -3.27 -9.59
C ALA A 163 9.11 -3.20 -9.19
N GLU A 164 9.65 -4.35 -8.78
CA GLU A 164 11.06 -4.47 -8.40
C GLU A 164 11.97 -4.17 -9.59
N ASP A 165 11.68 -4.81 -10.73
CA ASP A 165 12.45 -4.67 -11.96
C ASP A 165 11.82 -3.65 -12.92
N PRO A 166 12.65 -2.84 -13.58
CA PRO A 166 12.16 -1.98 -14.65
C PRO A 166 11.82 -2.83 -15.87
N ILE A 167 10.75 -2.43 -16.56
CA ILE A 167 10.46 -2.93 -17.90
C ILE A 167 11.54 -2.46 -18.90
N ILE A 168 12.09 -1.26 -18.69
CA ILE A 168 13.22 -0.69 -19.44
C ILE A 168 14.22 -0.12 -18.45
N ASP A 169 15.43 -0.68 -18.42
CA ASP A 169 16.47 -0.24 -17.49
C ASP A 169 17.12 1.09 -17.89
N GLY A 170 17.74 1.75 -16.91
CA GLY A 170 18.41 3.03 -17.12
C GLY A 170 19.61 3.01 -18.06
N SER A 171 20.17 1.84 -18.39
CA SER A 171 21.25 1.71 -19.37
C SER A 171 20.75 1.93 -20.80
N GLU A 172 19.48 1.62 -21.06
CA GLU A 172 18.79 1.91 -22.33
C GLU A 172 18.40 3.39 -22.44
N LEU A 173 18.37 4.13 -21.32
CA LEU A 173 18.05 5.56 -21.28
C LEU A 173 19.25 6.49 -21.58
N LYS A 174 20.44 5.95 -21.88
CA LYS A 174 21.70 6.73 -22.01
C LYS A 174 21.70 7.79 -23.13
N ASN A 175 20.76 7.71 -24.07
CA ASN A 175 20.60 8.66 -25.17
C ASN A 175 19.35 9.55 -25.01
N THR A 176 18.81 9.63 -23.79
CA THR A 176 17.66 10.49 -23.51
C THR A 176 18.07 11.96 -23.53
N THR A 177 17.44 12.75 -24.37
CA THR A 177 17.67 14.20 -24.46
C THR A 177 16.49 14.97 -23.90
N ILE A 178 16.74 15.92 -23.00
CA ILE A 178 15.72 16.89 -22.60
C ILE A 178 15.64 17.94 -23.70
N TYR A 179 14.44 18.21 -24.22
CA TYR A 179 14.19 19.28 -25.18
C TYR A 179 13.13 20.23 -24.65
N ASP A 180 13.22 21.49 -25.08
CA ASP A 180 12.25 22.52 -24.77
C ASP A 180 11.07 22.39 -25.75
N TYR A 181 9.88 22.05 -25.25
CA TYR A 181 8.70 21.93 -26.10
C TYR A 181 8.01 23.28 -26.29
N ASN A 182 8.05 24.14 -25.26
CA ASN A 182 7.58 25.54 -25.21
C ASN A 182 8.14 26.21 -23.94
N THR A 183 8.19 27.54 -23.88
CA THR A 183 8.63 28.30 -22.68
C THR A 183 7.97 27.81 -21.39
N GLY A 184 8.66 26.95 -20.64
CA GLY A 184 8.23 26.40 -19.36
C GLY A 184 8.01 24.88 -19.34
N ASP A 185 7.83 24.24 -20.49
CA ASP A 185 7.51 22.81 -20.61
C ASP A 185 8.70 22.03 -21.18
N TYR A 186 9.27 21.14 -20.37
CA TYR A 186 10.35 20.26 -20.80
C TYR A 186 9.80 18.92 -21.27
N GLY A 187 10.34 18.44 -22.39
CA GLY A 187 10.12 17.11 -22.93
C GLY A 187 11.32 16.21 -22.70
N LEU A 188 11.14 14.95 -22.31
CA LEU A 188 12.19 13.94 -22.47
C LEU A 188 11.97 13.25 -23.82
N SER A 189 13.00 13.27 -24.67
CA SER A 189 13.06 12.50 -25.91
C SER A 189 13.87 11.25 -25.64
N ILE A 190 13.23 10.10 -25.80
CA ILE A 190 13.88 8.79 -25.71
C ILE A 190 13.92 8.20 -27.12
N PRO A 191 15.09 7.79 -27.63
CA PRO A 191 15.16 7.13 -28.93
C PRO A 191 14.24 5.91 -28.97
N GLU A 192 13.37 5.88 -29.97
CA GLU A 192 12.52 4.75 -30.26
C GLU A 192 13.42 3.55 -30.62
N THR A 193 13.21 2.43 -29.94
CA THR A 193 13.84 1.16 -30.29
C THR A 193 12.75 0.13 -30.50
N ASP A 194 13.00 -0.88 -31.34
CA ASP A 194 12.05 -1.98 -31.57
C ASP A 194 11.61 -2.65 -30.26
N LYS A 195 12.48 -2.66 -29.25
CA LYS A 195 12.18 -3.16 -27.91
C LYS A 195 11.18 -2.27 -27.18
N LEU A 196 11.36 -0.95 -27.23
CA LEU A 196 10.50 0.05 -26.60
C LEU A 196 9.08 0.03 -27.19
N ASP A 197 8.99 -0.01 -28.53
CA ASP A 197 7.72 0.02 -29.24
C ASP A 197 6.89 -1.22 -29.02
N ASN A 198 7.50 -2.40 -29.17
CA ASN A 198 6.81 -3.66 -28.93
C ASN A 198 6.32 -3.74 -27.48
N LEU A 199 7.10 -3.21 -26.55
CA LEU A 199 6.82 -3.26 -25.13
C LEU A 199 5.69 -2.30 -24.73
N PHE A 200 5.66 -1.07 -25.26
CA PHE A 200 4.52 -0.18 -25.03
C PHE A 200 3.25 -0.70 -25.71
N GLN A 201 3.36 -1.24 -26.93
CA GLN A 201 2.19 -1.82 -27.61
C GLN A 201 1.64 -3.03 -26.85
N LEU A 202 2.50 -3.93 -26.37
CA LEU A 202 2.09 -5.09 -25.58
C LEU A 202 1.52 -4.68 -24.22
N HIS A 203 2.20 -3.77 -23.49
CA HIS A 203 1.78 -3.35 -22.15
C HIS A 203 0.46 -2.59 -22.13
N PHE A 204 0.18 -1.82 -23.19
CA PHE A 204 -1.06 -1.05 -23.32
C PHE A 204 -2.11 -1.69 -24.25
N ALA A 205 -1.87 -2.92 -24.72
CA ALA A 205 -2.83 -3.67 -25.54
C ALA A 205 -4.07 -4.11 -24.73
N ASP A 206 -3.87 -4.46 -23.46
CA ASP A 206 -4.92 -4.99 -22.59
C ASP A 206 -5.53 -3.92 -21.66
N SER A 207 -6.76 -4.16 -21.21
CA SER A 207 -7.52 -3.30 -20.30
C SER A 207 -7.88 -4.08 -19.03
N PRO A 208 -7.72 -3.51 -17.81
CA PRO A 208 -7.27 -2.14 -17.53
C PRO A 208 -5.76 -1.95 -17.74
N LYS A 209 -5.38 -0.76 -18.22
CA LYS A 209 -3.99 -0.41 -18.48
C LYS A 209 -3.26 -0.13 -17.16
N THR A 210 -2.27 -0.95 -16.82
CA THR A 210 -1.38 -0.68 -15.69
C THR A 210 -0.49 0.53 -16.01
N PRO A 211 -0.51 1.60 -15.20
CA PRO A 211 0.30 2.77 -15.51
C PRO A 211 1.79 2.52 -15.45
N ILE A 212 2.55 3.35 -16.17
CA ILE A 212 4.02 3.30 -16.20
C ILE A 212 4.57 4.59 -15.61
N ILE A 213 5.59 4.48 -14.77
CA ILE A 213 6.33 5.64 -14.27
C ILE A 213 7.75 5.65 -14.81
N LEU A 214 8.28 6.86 -15.01
CA LEU A 214 9.71 7.07 -15.23
C LEU A 214 10.37 7.45 -13.92
N ILE A 215 11.42 6.71 -13.55
CA ILE A 215 12.30 7.05 -12.44
C ILE A 215 13.65 7.47 -12.99
N LEU A 216 14.10 8.68 -12.62
CA LEU A 216 15.45 9.17 -12.89
C LEU A 216 16.02 9.81 -11.63
N ALA A 217 17.27 9.48 -11.30
CA ALA A 217 17.98 10.00 -10.12
C ALA A 217 17.15 9.91 -8.83
N ASN A 218 16.51 8.76 -8.63
CA ASN A 218 15.62 8.48 -7.49
C ASN A 218 14.39 9.40 -7.39
N ARG A 219 13.89 9.92 -8.52
CA ARG A 219 12.70 10.77 -8.58
C ARG A 219 11.70 10.27 -9.61
N ILE A 220 10.42 10.41 -9.29
CA ILE A 220 9.34 10.22 -10.26
C ILE A 220 9.35 11.44 -11.17
N MET A 221 9.55 11.21 -12.46
CA MET A 221 9.55 12.27 -13.47
C MET A 221 8.16 12.45 -14.09
N THR A 222 7.43 11.35 -14.27
CA THR A 222 6.10 11.33 -14.88
C THR A 222 5.40 9.99 -14.63
N VAL A 223 4.07 9.99 -14.75
CA VAL A 223 3.18 8.83 -14.61
C VAL A 223 2.27 8.78 -15.85
N TRP A 224 2.16 7.62 -16.52
CA TRP A 224 1.34 7.45 -17.72
C TRP A 224 0.28 6.38 -17.55
N ASP A 225 -0.94 6.74 -17.91
CA ASP A 225 -2.08 5.84 -18.06
C ASP A 225 -2.37 5.48 -19.54
N ARG A 226 -1.54 5.97 -20.47
CA ARG A 226 -1.71 5.80 -21.93
C ARG A 226 -0.38 5.77 -22.67
N ILE A 227 -0.41 5.20 -23.88
CA ILE A 227 0.75 5.10 -24.78
C ILE A 227 1.26 6.53 -25.09
N PRO A 228 2.55 6.83 -24.85
CA PRO A 228 3.17 8.07 -25.28
C PRO A 228 3.06 8.24 -26.81
N THR A 229 2.83 9.46 -27.31
CA THR A 229 2.74 9.67 -28.76
C THR A 229 4.15 9.67 -29.38
N PRO A 230 4.46 8.77 -30.33
CA PRO A 230 5.74 8.80 -31.03
C PRO A 230 5.86 10.07 -31.89
N ASN A 231 7.05 10.64 -31.97
CA ASN A 231 7.37 11.74 -32.87
C ASN A 231 8.77 11.53 -33.49
N GLN A 232 8.82 11.24 -34.79
CA GLN A 232 10.07 11.15 -35.57
C GLN A 232 11.14 10.21 -34.97
N GLY A 233 10.76 9.00 -34.54
CA GLY A 233 11.72 8.06 -33.94
C GLY A 233 12.07 8.37 -32.49
N GLN A 234 11.27 9.21 -31.82
CA GLN A 234 11.43 9.59 -30.43
C GLN A 234 10.11 9.47 -29.68
N ILE A 235 10.19 9.03 -28.43
CA ILE A 235 9.08 9.13 -27.49
C ILE A 235 9.20 10.43 -26.71
N ILE A 236 8.13 11.24 -26.77
CA ILE A 236 8.03 12.57 -26.16
C ILE A 236 7.32 12.48 -24.82
N LEU A 237 8.02 12.90 -23.74
CA LEU A 237 7.49 12.87 -22.38
C LEU A 237 7.37 14.27 -21.83
N TYR A 238 6.15 14.76 -21.64
CA TYR A 238 5.92 16.03 -20.96
C TYR A 238 6.22 15.85 -19.46
N THR A 239 7.19 16.60 -18.94
CA THR A 239 7.40 16.70 -17.50
C THR A 239 6.40 17.72 -16.95
N THR A 240 5.54 17.30 -16.02
CA THR A 240 4.66 18.19 -15.25
C THR A 240 5.40 18.88 -14.13
#